data_AF-A0A553NX01-F1
#
_entry.id   AF-A0A553NX01-F1
#
_cell.length_a   1.000
_cell.length_b   1.000
_cell.length_c   1.000
_cell.angle_alpha   90.00
_cell.angle_beta   90.00
_cell.angle_gamma   90.00
#
_symmetry.space_group_name_H-M   'P 1'
#
loop_
_entity.id
_entity.type
_entity.pdbx_description
1 polymer ?
#
loop_
_entity_poly.entity_id
_entity_poly.type
_entity_poly.pdbx_seq_one_letter_code
_entity_poly.pdbx_strand_id
1 'polypeptide(L)'
;MTMSAMSSESDRPSRSSPLSAHYQSEDLGSSSQFGNPTHLEVQKTLSYAWMLRKCDCYNEEYKSCSKLRSRFQQYYIHGEIQSCQNWKENYNDCLSWTRTGDKKFAKQIIEREKARIGQRLRDHLSNDVWELRDEPPADFNAPLPPHLADAGEESIFKAYDKGESREDYSKIVNNPINRMTTNLACSIM
;
A
#
# COMPACT_ATOMS: atom_id res chain seq x y z
N MET A 1 24.93 -7.58 46.96
CA MET A 1 23.93 -8.59 46.56
C MET A 1 22.61 -7.89 46.32
N THR A 2 22.29 -7.56 45.07
CA THR A 2 20.92 -7.31 44.60
C THR A 2 20.96 -7.46 43.08
N MET A 3 20.02 -8.25 42.58
CA MET A 3 20.08 -8.93 41.28
C MET A 3 19.66 -8.03 40.12
N SER A 4 20.44 -8.08 39.04
CA SER A 4 20.05 -7.65 37.70
C SER A 4 19.11 -8.69 37.09
N ALA A 5 17.93 -8.28 36.63
CA ALA A 5 17.08 -9.11 35.79
C ALA A 5 17.31 -8.70 34.33
N MET A 6 18.08 -9.51 33.61
CA MET A 6 18.12 -9.52 32.15
C MET A 6 16.92 -10.33 31.68
N SER A 7 15.97 -9.72 30.98
CA SER A 7 14.90 -10.45 30.31
C SER A 7 15.33 -10.72 28.87
N SER A 8 15.49 -12.00 28.57
CA SER A 8 15.92 -12.57 27.29
C SER A 8 14.86 -12.46 26.20
N GLU A 9 15.33 -12.11 25.01
CA GLU A 9 14.58 -11.92 23.77
C GLU A 9 14.31 -13.25 23.03
N SER A 10 13.71 -14.23 23.72
CA SER A 10 13.48 -15.58 23.14
C SER A 10 12.04 -16.07 23.09
N ASP A 11 11.07 -15.33 23.66
CA ASP A 11 9.67 -15.77 23.74
C ASP A 11 8.74 -14.93 22.84
N ARG A 12 9.03 -14.87 21.53
CA ARG A 12 8.04 -14.38 20.55
C ARG A 12 7.44 -15.57 19.80
N PRO A 13 6.17 -15.94 20.04
CA PRO A 13 5.50 -16.97 19.26
C PRO A 13 5.48 -16.60 17.78
N SER A 14 5.87 -17.55 16.92
CA SER A 14 5.82 -17.39 15.48
C SER A 14 4.37 -17.14 15.03
N ARG A 15 4.03 -15.88 14.72
CA ARG A 15 2.76 -15.51 14.09
C ARG A 15 2.72 -16.05 12.67
N SER A 16 2.13 -17.23 12.47
CA SER A 16 1.62 -17.63 11.16
C SER A 16 0.35 -16.81 10.88
N SER A 17 0.46 -15.81 10.00
CA SER A 17 -0.69 -15.03 9.52
C SER A 17 -1.70 -15.95 8.81
N PRO A 18 -3.01 -15.95 9.17
CA PRO A 18 -4.03 -16.77 8.51
C PRO A 18 -4.46 -16.25 7.13
N LEU A 19 -3.88 -15.14 6.66
CA LEU A 19 -4.34 -14.43 5.46
C LEU A 19 -3.82 -14.98 4.12
N SER A 20 -3.28 -16.20 4.09
CA SER A 20 -2.69 -16.76 2.85
C SER A 20 -3.58 -17.78 2.11
N ALA A 21 -4.85 -17.97 2.50
CA ALA A 21 -5.64 -19.12 2.02
C ALA A 21 -6.60 -18.87 0.82
N HIS A 22 -6.74 -17.65 0.27
CA HIS A 22 -7.77 -17.39 -0.75
C HIS A 22 -7.35 -16.59 -1.99
N TYR A 23 -6.07 -16.57 -2.36
CA TYR A 23 -5.71 -16.20 -3.74
C TYR A 23 -5.48 -17.48 -4.57
N GLN A 24 -6.58 -18.13 -4.95
CA GLN A 24 -6.54 -19.07 -6.07
C GLN A 24 -6.36 -18.23 -7.34
N SER A 25 -5.14 -18.18 -7.85
CA SER A 25 -4.89 -17.73 -9.21
C SER A 25 -5.56 -18.73 -10.15
N GLU A 26 -6.67 -18.32 -10.77
CA GLU A 26 -7.23 -19.05 -11.90
C GLU A 26 -6.23 -18.95 -13.06
N ASP A 27 -5.50 -20.05 -13.26
CA ASP A 27 -4.62 -20.27 -14.40
C ASP A 27 -5.47 -20.29 -15.68
N LEU A 28 -5.54 -19.16 -16.37
CA LEU A 28 -5.91 -19.14 -17.78
C LEU A 28 -4.75 -19.74 -18.57
N GLY A 29 -4.93 -21.02 -18.91
CA GLY A 29 -3.97 -21.81 -19.68
C GLY A 29 -3.52 -21.11 -20.96
N SER A 30 -2.21 -21.08 -21.17
CA SER A 30 -1.61 -20.92 -22.48
C SER A 30 -0.60 -22.04 -22.69
N SER A 31 -1.05 -23.05 -23.41
CA SER A 31 -0.19 -24.07 -24.00
C SER A 31 0.57 -23.46 -25.16
N SER A 32 1.90 -23.36 -25.06
CA SER A 32 2.76 -23.50 -26.24
C SER A 32 4.15 -24.00 -25.83
N GLN A 33 4.61 -24.97 -26.62
CA GLN A 33 5.89 -25.64 -26.49
C GLN A 33 7.06 -24.71 -26.89
N PHE A 34 8.26 -25.05 -26.38
CA PHE A 34 9.57 -24.43 -26.61
C PHE A 34 9.87 -23.18 -25.78
N GLY A 35 10.61 -23.41 -24.70
CA GLY A 35 10.75 -22.56 -23.51
C GLY A 35 11.49 -21.26 -23.75
N ASN A 36 10.72 -20.19 -23.99
CA ASN A 36 11.13 -18.88 -23.54
C ASN A 36 10.79 -18.77 -22.04
N PRO A 37 11.72 -18.26 -21.20
CA PRO A 37 11.44 -18.07 -19.80
C PRO A 37 10.21 -17.19 -19.64
N THR A 38 9.33 -17.55 -18.70
CA THR A 38 8.15 -16.72 -18.44
C THR A 38 8.62 -15.33 -18.03
N HIS A 39 7.85 -14.29 -18.38
CA HIS A 39 8.14 -12.93 -17.92
C HIS A 39 8.43 -12.89 -16.40
N LEU A 40 7.74 -13.70 -15.60
CA LEU A 40 7.88 -13.75 -14.15
C LEU A 40 9.27 -14.26 -13.73
N GLU A 41 9.81 -15.25 -14.42
CA GLU A 41 11.19 -15.73 -14.20
C GLU A 41 12.20 -14.65 -14.56
N VAL A 42 11.98 -13.98 -15.70
CA VAL A 42 12.85 -12.89 -16.15
C VAL A 42 12.79 -11.71 -15.17
N GLN A 43 11.61 -11.39 -14.62
CA GLN A 43 11.40 -10.32 -13.64
C GLN A 43 12.25 -10.50 -12.38
N LYS A 44 12.42 -11.72 -11.88
CA LYS A 44 13.28 -12.01 -10.71
C LYS A 44 14.74 -11.64 -10.95
N THR A 45 15.19 -11.60 -12.20
CA THR A 45 16.56 -11.24 -12.57
C THR A 45 16.77 -9.74 -12.81
N LEU A 46 15.70 -8.94 -12.83
CA LEU A 46 15.77 -7.51 -13.11
C LEU A 46 16.01 -6.70 -11.84
N SER A 47 16.96 -5.77 -11.91
CA SER A 47 17.11 -4.74 -10.89
C SER A 47 15.88 -3.81 -10.89
N TYR A 48 15.40 -3.42 -9.71
CA TYR A 48 14.19 -2.60 -9.52
C TYR A 48 12.88 -3.24 -10.03
N ALA A 49 12.82 -4.57 -10.12
CA ALA A 49 11.64 -5.31 -10.55
C ALA A 49 10.36 -5.01 -9.75
N TRP A 50 10.50 -4.56 -8.49
CA TRP A 50 9.39 -4.17 -7.62
C TRP A 50 8.64 -2.92 -8.12
N MET A 51 9.23 -2.11 -9.01
CA MET A 51 8.56 -0.96 -9.62
C MET A 51 7.58 -1.35 -10.72
N LEU A 52 7.67 -2.58 -11.25
CA LEU A 52 6.77 -3.08 -12.28
C LEU A 52 5.41 -3.43 -11.66
N ARG A 53 4.39 -2.66 -12.04
CA ARG A 53 3.00 -2.89 -11.66
C ARG A 53 2.28 -3.79 -12.66
N LYS A 54 1.14 -4.36 -12.26
CA LYS A 54 0.24 -5.09 -13.18
C LYS A 54 -0.22 -4.16 -14.31
N CYS A 55 -0.44 -4.70 -15.51
CA CYS A 55 -0.83 -3.89 -16.66
C CYS A 55 -2.18 -3.17 -16.47
N ASP A 56 -3.09 -3.75 -15.70
CA ASP A 56 -4.38 -3.12 -15.38
C ASP A 56 -4.20 -1.78 -14.66
N CYS A 57 -3.21 -1.68 -13.76
CA CYS A 57 -2.92 -0.43 -13.08
C CYS A 57 -2.54 0.67 -14.08
N TYR A 58 -1.70 0.38 -15.08
CA TYR A 58 -1.35 1.36 -16.10
C TYR A 58 -2.53 1.74 -17.00
N ASN A 59 -3.42 0.78 -17.29
CA ASN A 59 -4.64 1.04 -18.05
C ASN A 59 -5.60 1.96 -17.30
N GLU A 60 -5.79 1.71 -16.01
CA GLU A 60 -6.64 2.54 -15.14
C GLU A 60 -6.10 3.96 -15.01
N GLU A 61 -4.78 4.12 -14.84
CA GLU A 61 -4.13 5.43 -14.81
C GLU A 61 -4.30 6.18 -16.13
N TYR A 62 -4.12 5.50 -17.27
CA TYR A 62 -4.35 6.09 -18.59
C TYR A 62 -5.82 6.52 -18.78
N LYS A 63 -6.77 5.67 -18.39
CA LYS A 63 -8.21 5.99 -18.42
C LYS A 63 -8.54 7.15 -17.50
N SER A 64 -7.98 7.17 -16.29
CA SER A 64 -8.17 8.25 -15.34
C SER A 64 -7.61 9.56 -15.87
N CYS A 65 -6.39 9.53 -16.43
CA CYS A 65 -5.75 10.69 -17.02
C CYS A 65 -6.53 11.27 -18.21
N SER A 66 -7.10 10.41 -19.06
CA SER A 66 -7.80 10.83 -20.28
C SER A 66 -9.25 11.31 -20.06
N LYS A 67 -9.85 11.00 -18.91
CA LYS A 67 -11.22 11.46 -18.56
C LYS A 67 -11.29 12.98 -18.41
N LEU A 68 -12.35 13.58 -18.97
CA LEU A 68 -12.58 15.03 -18.95
C LEU A 68 -12.56 15.64 -17.54
N ARG A 69 -13.19 14.97 -16.56
CA ARG A 69 -13.19 15.43 -15.16
C ARG A 69 -11.77 15.53 -14.59
N SER A 70 -10.93 14.53 -14.86
CA SER A 70 -9.54 14.52 -14.41
C SER A 70 -8.71 15.56 -15.15
N ARG A 71 -8.94 15.77 -16.46
CA ARG A 71 -8.31 16.83 -17.24
C ARG A 71 -8.62 18.22 -16.67
N PHE A 72 -9.87 18.45 -16.30
CA PHE A 72 -10.29 19.70 -15.66
C PHE A 72 -9.59 19.92 -14.32
N GLN A 73 -9.48 18.88 -13.49
CA GLN A 73 -8.75 18.96 -12.21
C GLN A 73 -7.25 19.22 -12.41
N GLN A 74 -6.62 18.55 -13.38
CA GLN A 74 -5.22 18.78 -13.73
C GLN A 74 -4.99 20.25 -14.14
N TYR A 75 -5.88 20.79 -14.98
CA TYR A 75 -5.82 22.20 -15.39
C TYR A 75 -5.97 23.16 -14.21
N TYR A 76 -6.84 22.86 -13.24
CA TYR A 76 -7.00 23.70 -12.05
C TYR A 76 -5.75 23.70 -11.14
N ILE A 77 -5.07 22.57 -11.02
CA ILE A 77 -3.89 22.43 -10.15
C ILE A 77 -2.63 22.99 -10.83
N HIS A 78 -2.42 22.69 -12.11
CA HIS A 78 -1.17 22.98 -12.81
C HIS A 78 -1.27 24.15 -13.80
N GLY A 79 -2.47 24.65 -14.09
CA GLY A 79 -2.70 25.69 -15.11
C GLY A 79 -2.64 25.19 -16.56
N GLU A 80 -2.30 23.91 -16.77
CA GLU A 80 -2.17 23.30 -18.09
C GLU A 80 -2.64 21.85 -18.10
N ILE A 81 -3.01 21.35 -19.28
CA ILE A 81 -3.37 19.94 -19.47
C ILE A 81 -2.11 19.16 -19.78
N GLN A 82 -1.69 18.31 -18.84
CA GLN A 82 -0.50 17.46 -19.02
C GLN A 82 -0.72 16.35 -20.06
N SER A 83 0.34 15.73 -20.57
CA SER A 83 0.20 14.63 -21.52
C SER A 83 -0.07 13.28 -20.83
N CYS A 84 -1.07 12.53 -21.29
CA CYS A 84 -1.32 11.15 -20.83
C CYS A 84 -0.48 10.10 -21.55
N GLN A 85 0.42 10.53 -22.45
CA GLN A 85 1.16 9.63 -23.33
C GLN A 85 2.03 8.65 -22.54
N ASN A 86 2.66 9.11 -21.45
CA ASN A 86 3.48 8.26 -20.58
C ASN A 86 2.71 7.05 -20.03
N TRP A 87 1.45 7.23 -19.63
CA TRP A 87 0.61 6.14 -19.14
C TRP A 87 0.23 5.15 -20.24
N LYS A 88 -0.06 5.67 -21.44
CA LYS A 88 -0.37 4.86 -22.62
C LYS A 88 0.82 4.00 -23.04
N GLU A 89 2.02 4.58 -23.06
CA GLU A 89 3.25 3.88 -23.39
C GLU A 89 3.56 2.81 -22.34
N ASN A 90 3.48 3.13 -21.05
CA ASN A 90 3.69 2.15 -19.99
C ASN A 90 2.71 0.98 -20.08
N TYR A 91 1.45 1.24 -20.44
CA TYR A 91 0.47 0.18 -20.67
C TYR A 91 0.87 -0.72 -21.87
N ASN A 92 1.24 -0.13 -23.00
CA ASN A 92 1.64 -0.87 -24.19
C ASN A 92 2.94 -1.68 -23.97
N ASP A 93 3.92 -1.07 -23.31
CA ASP A 93 5.17 -1.72 -22.95
C ASP A 93 4.91 -2.86 -21.96
N CYS A 94 3.97 -2.70 -21.02
CA CYS A 94 3.58 -3.76 -20.07
C CYS A 94 2.93 -4.95 -20.78
N LEU A 95 2.04 -4.71 -21.75
CA LEU A 95 1.46 -5.77 -22.57
C LEU A 95 2.54 -6.51 -23.37
N SER A 96 3.47 -5.77 -23.97
CA SER A 96 4.57 -6.34 -24.76
C SER A 96 5.52 -7.16 -23.89
N TRP A 97 5.84 -6.65 -22.70
CA TRP A 97 6.61 -7.33 -21.67
C TRP A 97 5.94 -8.63 -21.23
N THR A 98 4.64 -8.60 -20.91
CA THR A 98 3.88 -9.77 -20.46
C THR A 98 3.80 -10.85 -21.53
N ARG A 99 3.66 -10.45 -22.80
CA ARG A 99 3.57 -11.38 -23.95
C ARG A 99 4.92 -11.99 -24.33
N THR A 100 5.98 -11.18 -24.36
CA THR A 100 7.26 -11.57 -24.97
C THR A 100 8.33 -11.92 -23.94
N GLY A 101 8.25 -11.39 -22.72
CA GLY A 101 9.31 -11.55 -21.71
C GLY A 101 10.61 -10.83 -22.08
N ASP A 102 10.56 -9.82 -22.96
CA ASP A 102 11.73 -9.03 -23.34
C ASP A 102 12.05 -7.94 -22.30
N LYS A 103 13.24 -8.05 -21.71
CA LYS A 103 13.78 -7.13 -20.69
C LYS A 103 13.79 -5.67 -21.14
N LYS A 104 13.81 -5.39 -22.45
CA LYS A 104 13.79 -4.02 -22.98
C LYS A 104 12.57 -3.24 -22.49
N PHE A 105 11.37 -3.81 -22.64
CA PHE A 105 10.13 -3.13 -22.24
C PHE A 105 10.07 -2.93 -20.72
N ALA A 106 10.49 -3.93 -19.95
CA ALA A 106 10.57 -3.83 -18.50
C ALA A 106 11.48 -2.66 -18.06
N LYS A 107 12.66 -2.52 -18.67
CA LYS A 107 13.59 -1.43 -18.37
C LYS A 107 13.01 -0.06 -18.69
N GLN A 108 12.32 0.09 -19.83
CA GLN A 108 11.66 1.35 -20.21
C GLN A 108 10.59 1.76 -19.20
N ILE A 109 9.76 0.82 -18.74
CA ILE A 109 8.76 1.08 -17.69
C ILE A 109 9.45 1.51 -16.40
N ILE A 110 10.51 0.79 -15.97
CA ILE A 110 11.26 1.12 -14.76
C ILE A 110 11.87 2.53 -14.84
N GLU A 111 12.43 2.92 -15.98
CA GLU A 111 12.99 4.26 -16.18
C GLU A 111 11.92 5.35 -16.06
N ARG A 112 10.75 5.16 -16.67
CA ARG A 112 9.63 6.11 -16.54
C ARG A 112 9.09 6.16 -15.11
N GLU A 113 9.02 5.03 -14.41
CA GLU A 113 8.61 4.99 -13.00
C GLU A 113 9.60 5.69 -12.08
N LYS A 114 10.91 5.51 -12.30
CA LYS A 114 11.94 6.25 -11.58
C LYS A 114 11.78 7.76 -11.77
N ALA A 115 11.56 8.21 -13.00
CA ALA A 115 11.32 9.62 -13.28
C ALA A 115 10.07 10.16 -12.55
N ARG A 116 8.98 9.37 -12.54
CA ARG A 116 7.73 9.74 -11.86
C ARG A 116 7.87 9.80 -10.33
N ILE A 117 8.52 8.80 -9.73
CA ILE A 117 8.80 8.77 -8.28
C ILE A 117 9.72 9.93 -7.92
N GLY A 118 10.77 10.14 -8.71
CA GLY A 118 11.67 11.29 -8.55
C GLY A 118 10.89 12.59 -8.55
N GLN A 119 10.04 12.83 -9.56
CA GLN A 119 9.20 14.03 -9.65
C GLN A 119 8.30 14.23 -8.44
N ARG A 120 7.65 13.17 -7.94
CA ARG A 120 6.82 13.24 -6.74
C ARG A 120 7.64 13.58 -5.48
N LEU A 121 8.86 13.08 -5.38
CA LEU A 121 9.73 13.29 -4.23
C LEU A 121 10.48 14.62 -4.27
N ARG A 122 10.63 15.26 -5.44
CA ARG A 122 11.38 16.52 -5.58
C ARG A 122 10.91 17.58 -4.59
N ASP A 123 9.61 17.85 -4.54
CA ASP A 123 9.05 18.93 -3.73
C ASP A 123 9.23 18.66 -2.22
N HIS A 124 9.26 17.39 -1.82
CA HIS A 124 9.55 16.99 -0.44
C HIS A 124 11.03 17.18 -0.10
N LEU A 125 11.93 16.88 -1.04
CA LEU A 125 13.38 17.01 -0.85
C LEU A 125 13.87 18.46 -0.97
N SER A 126 13.18 19.29 -1.75
CA SER A 126 13.50 20.72 -1.90
C SER A 126 12.83 21.60 -0.85
N ASN A 127 12.15 21.00 0.13
CA ASN A 127 11.48 21.73 1.19
C ASN A 127 12.52 22.26 2.19
N ASP A 128 12.50 23.57 2.44
CA ASP A 128 13.39 24.26 3.40
C ASP A 128 12.73 24.50 4.77
N VAL A 129 11.43 24.23 4.89
CA VAL A 129 10.65 24.46 6.12
C VAL A 129 10.78 23.29 7.08
N TRP A 130 10.90 22.06 6.57
CA TRP A 130 10.91 20.85 7.39
C TRP A 130 12.16 20.01 7.12
N GLU A 131 12.86 19.65 8.19
CA GLU A 131 14.01 18.75 8.11
C GLU A 131 13.55 17.28 7.99
N LEU A 132 14.31 16.50 7.22
CA LEU A 132 14.11 15.05 7.10
C LEU A 132 14.52 14.38 8.42
N ARG A 133 13.64 13.54 8.96
CA ARG A 133 13.96 12.76 10.16
C ARG A 133 14.82 11.56 9.78
N ASP A 134 15.96 11.40 10.43
CA ASP A 134 16.82 10.22 10.27
C ASP A 134 16.28 9.02 11.06
N GLU A 135 15.73 9.27 12.25
CA GLU A 135 15.24 8.25 13.16
C GLU A 135 13.86 8.65 13.73
N PRO A 136 13.02 7.66 14.10
CA PRO A 136 11.80 7.94 14.84
C PRO A 136 12.13 8.60 16.19
N PRO A 137 11.21 9.42 16.74
CA PRO A 137 11.37 9.96 18.09
C PRO A 137 11.65 8.86 19.14
N ALA A 138 12.42 9.18 20.17
CA ALA A 138 12.80 8.22 21.21
C ALA A 138 11.58 7.62 21.94
N ASP A 139 10.49 8.37 22.03
CA ASP A 139 9.22 8.00 22.64
C ASP A 139 8.19 7.45 21.64
N PHE A 140 8.59 7.13 20.41
CA PHE A 140 7.66 6.64 19.37
C PHE A 140 6.90 5.36 19.79
N ASN A 141 7.54 4.49 20.58
CA ASN A 141 6.94 3.28 21.15
C ASN A 141 6.57 3.42 22.63
N ALA A 142 6.44 4.65 23.15
CA ALA A 142 5.97 4.88 24.51
C ALA A 142 4.56 4.29 24.70
N PRO A 143 4.22 3.79 25.91
CA PRO A 143 2.86 3.33 26.18
C PRO A 143 1.87 4.47 25.97
N LEU A 144 0.65 4.11 25.56
CA LEU A 144 -0.41 5.10 25.40
C LEU A 144 -0.63 5.86 26.72
N PRO A 145 -0.93 7.17 26.67
CA PRO A 145 -1.27 7.91 27.85
C PRO A 145 -2.52 7.31 28.53
N PRO A 146 -2.67 7.40 29.86
CA PRO A 146 -3.66 6.64 30.63
C PRO A 146 -5.09 6.74 30.07
N HIS A 147 -5.56 7.95 29.75
CA HIS A 147 -6.90 8.16 29.23
C HIS A 147 -7.19 7.46 27.88
N LEU A 148 -6.17 7.25 27.03
CA LEU A 148 -6.31 6.50 25.77
C LEU A 148 -6.17 5.00 25.99
N ALA A 149 -5.34 4.59 26.97
CA ALA A 149 -5.24 3.19 27.36
C ALA A 149 -6.58 2.68 27.91
N ASP A 150 -7.22 3.46 28.79
CA ASP A 150 -8.53 3.14 29.37
C ASP A 150 -9.62 3.05 28.29
N ALA A 151 -9.65 4.01 27.37
CA ALA A 151 -10.57 3.98 26.22
C ALA A 151 -10.30 2.79 25.27
N GLY A 152 -9.06 2.30 25.23
CA GLY A 152 -8.65 1.16 24.42
C GLY A 152 -9.15 -0.19 24.96
N GLU A 153 -9.42 -0.33 26.26
CA GLU A 153 -9.83 -1.60 26.86
C GLU A 153 -11.23 -2.06 26.40
N GLU A 154 -12.11 -1.13 26.06
CA GLU A 154 -13.43 -1.41 25.48
C GLU A 154 -13.41 -1.45 23.94
N SER A 155 -12.23 -1.31 23.32
CA SER A 155 -12.11 -1.28 21.87
C SER A 155 -12.25 -2.66 21.25
N ILE A 156 -12.74 -2.67 20.01
CA ILE A 156 -12.83 -3.88 19.17
C ILE A 156 -11.46 -4.56 19.02
N PHE A 157 -10.37 -3.81 18.98
CA PHE A 157 -9.02 -4.37 18.84
C PHE A 157 -8.60 -5.22 20.04
N LYS A 158 -9.01 -4.83 21.27
CA LYS A 158 -8.76 -5.64 22.47
C LYS A 158 -9.55 -6.94 22.48
N ALA A 159 -10.79 -6.94 21.99
CA ALA A 159 -11.58 -8.16 21.82
C ALA A 159 -10.94 -9.12 20.79
N TYR A 160 -10.37 -8.57 19.71
CA TYR A 160 -9.58 -9.34 18.74
C TYR A 160 -8.32 -9.95 19.35
N ASP A 161 -7.55 -9.19 20.12
CA ASP A 161 -6.33 -9.69 20.77
C ASP A 161 -6.64 -10.79 21.80
N LYS A 162 -7.81 -10.74 22.43
CA LYS A 162 -8.30 -11.76 23.38
C LYS A 162 -8.89 -13.01 22.71
N GLY A 163 -9.12 -12.98 21.40
CA GLY A 163 -9.71 -14.10 20.65
C GLY A 163 -11.18 -14.33 20.96
N GLU A 164 -11.92 -13.29 21.35
CA GLU A 164 -13.35 -13.36 21.68
C GLU A 164 -14.21 -13.67 20.44
N SER A 165 -15.41 -14.24 20.64
CA SER A 165 -16.27 -14.74 19.56
C SER A 165 -17.07 -13.63 18.87
N ARG A 166 -17.65 -13.93 17.70
CA ARG A 166 -18.46 -12.99 16.88
C ARG A 166 -19.58 -12.31 17.67
N GLU A 167 -20.15 -13.03 18.65
CA GLU A 167 -21.21 -12.58 19.54
C GLU A 167 -20.72 -11.49 20.51
N ASP A 168 -19.47 -11.53 20.95
CA ASP A 168 -18.90 -10.54 21.86
C ASP A 168 -18.60 -9.21 21.15
N TYR A 169 -18.16 -9.25 19.88
CA TYR A 169 -18.05 -8.04 19.05
C TYR A 169 -19.40 -7.33 18.86
N SER A 170 -20.50 -8.08 18.76
CA SER A 170 -21.83 -7.50 18.60
C SER A 170 -22.25 -6.68 19.82
N LYS A 171 -21.78 -7.05 21.02
CA LYS A 171 -22.08 -6.31 22.26
C LYS A 171 -21.27 -5.03 22.37
N ILE A 172 -20.01 -5.04 21.92
CA ILE A 172 -19.11 -3.87 21.92
C ILE A 172 -19.56 -2.80 20.91
N VAL A 173 -19.95 -3.21 19.70
CA VAL A 173 -20.43 -2.30 18.64
C VAL A 173 -21.78 -1.67 19.01
N ASN A 174 -22.62 -2.39 19.76
CA ASN A 174 -23.93 -1.90 20.19
C ASN A 174 -23.89 -1.15 21.54
N ASN A 175 -22.71 -0.97 22.15
CA ASN A 175 -22.57 -0.17 23.37
C ASN A 175 -22.98 1.29 23.06
N PRO A 176 -23.96 1.87 23.79
CA PRO A 176 -24.45 3.22 23.55
C PRO A 176 -23.37 4.30 23.64
N ILE A 177 -22.29 4.09 24.41
CA ILE A 177 -21.14 5.02 24.48
C ILE A 177 -20.41 5.10 23.13
N ASN A 178 -20.23 3.97 22.44
CA ASN A 178 -19.65 3.89 21.10
C ASN A 178 -20.61 4.34 19.98
N ARG A 179 -21.91 4.40 20.27
CA ARG A 179 -22.97 4.79 19.33
C ARG A 179 -23.29 6.30 19.34
N MET A 180 -22.86 7.02 20.39
CA MET A 180 -23.07 8.47 20.51
C MET A 180 -22.08 9.30 19.68
N THR A 181 -20.91 8.77 19.31
CA THR A 181 -19.93 9.50 18.49
C THR A 181 -20.24 9.46 16.99
N THR A 182 -21.12 8.57 16.52
CA THR A 182 -21.53 8.50 15.10
C THR A 182 -22.80 9.29 14.78
N ASN A 183 -23.63 9.61 15.77
CA ASN A 183 -24.94 10.26 15.54
C ASN A 183 -24.96 11.77 15.83
N LEU A 184 -23.93 12.32 16.46
CA LEU A 184 -23.82 13.77 16.69
C LEU A 184 -23.06 14.55 15.60
N ALA A 185 -22.42 13.84 14.65
CA ALA A 185 -21.71 14.49 13.54
C ALA A 185 -22.54 14.60 12.24
N CYS A 186 -23.76 14.06 12.19
CA CYS A 186 -24.59 14.08 10.98
C CYS A 186 -26.04 14.53 11.26
N SER A 187 -26.18 15.67 11.96
CA SER A 187 -27.46 16.39 12.09
C SER A 187 -27.27 17.92 12.06
N ILE A 188 -26.18 18.40 11.46
CA ILE A 188 -26.05 19.80 11.04
C ILE A 188 -25.67 19.80 9.56
N MET A 189 -26.67 19.59 8.71
CA MET A 189 -26.93 20.30 7.45
C MET A 189 -28.42 20.17 7.15
#